data_AF-A0A420VQU3-F1
#
_entry.id   AF-A0A420VQU3-F1
#
_cell.length_a   1.000
_cell.length_b   1.000
_cell.length_c   1.000
_cell.angle_alpha   90.00
_cell.angle_beta   90.00
_cell.angle_gamma   90.00
#
_symmetry.space_group_name_H-M   'P 1'
#
loop_
_entity.id
_entity.type
_entity.pdbx_description
1 polymer ?
#
loop_
_entity_poly.entity_id
_entity_poly.type
_entity_poly.pdbx_seq_one_letter_code
_entity_poly.pdbx_strand_id
1 'polypeptide(L)'
;MEKKLLYIVCSLLFFNSFKKDVRVNYVYAKQDLNGTTDANKLISDTVLVKIADNIALKWNKKSNSLIKDSNYYNYLKNKNTLRLITESIASTADLGVLVCSKKKGHLKVGDVAFLYLLENRKFYLFQCLKIQFDVLDKDCKIPRFLLDYIDKNRHTVGKKVSECMI
;
A
#
# COMPACT_ATOMS: atom_id res chain seq x y z
N MET A 1 -21.53 40.44 47.19
CA MET A 1 -20.73 39.48 48.00
C MET A 1 -21.04 38.10 47.45
N GLU A 2 -20.24 37.61 46.51
CA GLU A 2 -19.11 36.68 46.77
C GLU A 2 -19.64 35.32 47.26
N LYS A 3 -19.42 34.18 46.60
CA LYS A 3 -18.18 33.71 45.95
C LYS A 3 -18.48 32.79 44.75
N LYS A 4 -17.65 32.90 43.72
CA LYS A 4 -17.40 31.85 42.72
C LYS A 4 -16.65 30.69 43.40
N LEU A 5 -16.96 29.45 43.04
CA LEU A 5 -15.94 28.39 42.97
C LEU A 5 -16.21 27.50 41.76
N LEU A 6 -15.22 27.54 40.87
CA LEU A 6 -15.04 26.72 39.68
C LEU A 6 -14.22 25.50 40.10
N TYR A 7 -14.66 24.27 39.82
CA TYR A 7 -13.73 23.15 39.65
C TYR A 7 -14.23 22.17 38.60
N ILE A 8 -13.40 22.04 37.57
CA ILE A 8 -13.38 21.02 36.54
C ILE A 8 -12.83 19.72 37.18
N VAL A 9 -13.20 18.55 36.63
CA VAL A 9 -12.34 17.37 36.35
C VAL A 9 -13.03 16.03 36.62
N CYS A 10 -12.90 15.17 35.59
CA CYS A 10 -12.92 13.70 35.57
C CYS A 10 -14.25 12.93 35.55
N SER A 11 -14.67 12.63 34.31
CA SER A 11 -14.53 11.30 33.71
C SER A 11 -14.55 10.11 34.67
N LEU A 12 -15.65 9.36 34.72
CA LEU A 12 -15.65 7.94 35.11
C LEU A 12 -17.01 7.33 34.79
N LEU A 13 -17.32 7.09 33.51
CA LEU A 13 -18.38 6.16 33.16
C LEU A 13 -17.96 5.30 31.97
N PHE A 14 -17.56 4.08 32.35
CA PHE A 14 -17.65 2.83 31.61
C PHE A 14 -16.79 2.65 30.36
N PHE A 15 -15.56 2.19 30.64
CA PHE A 15 -14.94 1.13 29.85
C PHE A 15 -15.94 0.00 29.60
N ASN A 16 -16.46 -0.10 28.38
CA ASN A 16 -16.86 -1.38 27.81
C ASN A 16 -15.93 -1.67 26.64
N SER A 17 -14.78 -2.24 26.99
CA SER A 17 -13.86 -2.88 26.08
C SER A 17 -14.56 -4.05 25.39
N PHE A 18 -15.12 -3.83 24.20
CA PHE A 18 -15.36 -4.91 23.26
C PHE A 18 -14.00 -5.38 22.72
N LYS A 19 -13.34 -6.27 23.48
CA LYS A 19 -12.34 -7.18 22.93
C LYS A 19 -13.08 -8.12 21.97
N LYS A 20 -13.09 -7.77 20.68
CA LYS A 20 -13.37 -8.76 19.65
C LYS A 20 -12.08 -9.50 19.39
N ASP A 21 -11.89 -10.62 20.10
CA ASP A 21 -10.88 -11.62 19.80
C ASP A 21 -11.09 -12.13 18.37
N VAL A 22 -10.44 -11.50 17.40
CA VAL A 22 -10.25 -12.08 16.08
C VAL A 22 -9.07 -13.03 16.21
N ARG A 23 -9.35 -14.29 16.57
CA ARG A 23 -8.37 -15.36 16.37
C ARG A 23 -8.12 -15.49 14.87
N VAL A 24 -7.03 -14.91 14.39
CA VAL A 24 -6.49 -15.22 13.07
C VAL A 24 -5.88 -16.61 13.19
N ASN A 25 -6.64 -17.63 12.79
CA ASN A 25 -6.11 -18.97 12.61
C ASN A 25 -5.14 -18.95 11.43
N TYR A 26 -3.84 -19.00 11.71
CA TYR A 26 -2.85 -19.39 10.71
C TYR A 26 -3.04 -20.88 10.43
N VAL A 27 -3.74 -21.21 9.35
CA VAL A 27 -3.74 -22.58 8.83
C VAL A 27 -2.44 -22.76 8.06
N TYR A 28 -1.42 -23.32 8.71
CA TYR A 28 -0.34 -24.00 7.99
C TYR A 28 -0.96 -25.26 7.37
N ALA A 29 -1.37 -25.17 6.11
CA ALA A 29 -1.89 -26.32 5.39
C ALA A 29 -0.73 -27.29 5.09
N LYS A 30 -0.78 -28.45 5.74
CA LYS A 30 -0.07 -29.66 5.33
C LYS A 30 -0.42 -29.94 3.86
N GLN A 31 0.59 -30.25 3.05
CA GLN A 31 0.40 -30.66 1.66
C GLN A 31 -0.27 -32.03 1.62
N ASP A 32 -1.52 -32.06 1.15
CA ASP A 32 -2.11 -33.28 0.62
C ASP A 32 -2.02 -33.23 -0.91
N LEU A 33 -1.34 -34.23 -1.48
CA LEU A 33 -1.34 -34.50 -2.91
C LEU A 33 -2.75 -34.90 -3.34
N ASN A 34 -3.45 -34.03 -4.08
CA ASN A 34 -4.20 -34.41 -5.29
C ASN A 34 -4.89 -33.20 -5.95
N GLY A 35 -4.92 -33.25 -7.29
CA GLY A 35 -5.21 -32.15 -8.23
C GLY A 35 -6.39 -31.22 -7.91
N THR A 36 -6.09 -29.91 -7.88
CA THR A 36 -7.01 -28.80 -8.20
C THR A 36 -6.18 -27.58 -8.65
N THR A 37 -5.69 -27.64 -9.88
CA THR A 37 -4.92 -26.57 -10.54
C THR A 37 -5.86 -25.50 -11.08
N ASP A 38 -6.10 -24.43 -10.30
CA ASP A 38 -6.00 -23.04 -10.77
C ASP A 38 -6.45 -22.02 -9.71
N ALA A 39 -7.46 -22.32 -8.89
CA ALA A 39 -7.90 -21.42 -7.81
C ALA A 39 -6.89 -21.37 -6.65
N ASN A 40 -6.34 -22.52 -6.24
CA ASN A 40 -5.37 -22.61 -5.15
C ASN A 40 -4.00 -22.01 -5.50
N LYS A 41 -3.63 -22.01 -6.79
CA LYS A 41 -2.38 -21.41 -7.29
C LYS A 41 -2.44 -19.88 -7.29
N LEU A 42 -3.61 -19.30 -7.55
CA LEU A 42 -3.82 -17.85 -7.55
C LEU A 42 -3.67 -17.22 -6.15
N ILE A 43 -4.03 -17.97 -5.10
CA ILE A 43 -3.93 -17.53 -3.70
C ILE A 43 -2.45 -17.48 -3.24
N SER A 44 -1.63 -18.43 -3.69
CA SER A 44 -0.18 -18.46 -3.41
C SER A 44 0.55 -17.23 -3.95
N ASP A 45 0.17 -16.74 -5.13
CA ASP A 45 0.92 -15.70 -5.85
C ASP A 45 0.47 -14.28 -5.52
N THR A 46 -0.53 -14.13 -4.65
CA THR A 46 -1.08 -12.83 -4.27
C THR A 46 -0.55 -12.36 -2.91
N VAL A 47 -0.16 -11.10 -2.82
CA VAL A 47 0.17 -10.43 -1.55
C VAL A 47 -0.87 -9.35 -1.27
N LEU A 48 -1.44 -9.38 -0.08
CA LEU A 48 -2.31 -8.32 0.42
C LEU A 48 -1.44 -7.21 1.01
N VAL A 49 -1.56 -6.01 0.47
CA VAL A 49 -0.77 -4.84 0.85
C VAL A 49 -1.67 -3.89 1.64
N LYS A 50 -1.55 -3.92 2.97
CA LYS A 50 -2.29 -2.99 3.85
C LYS A 50 -1.70 -1.59 3.71
N ILE A 51 -2.47 -0.67 3.15
CA ILE A 51 -2.10 0.74 2.96
C ILE A 51 -2.44 1.54 4.21
N ALA A 52 -3.71 1.46 4.62
CA ALA A 52 -4.26 2.12 5.79
C ALA A 52 -5.40 1.27 6.36
N ASP A 53 -6.06 1.75 7.40
CA ASP A 53 -7.24 1.07 7.91
C ASP A 53 -8.34 1.03 6.84
N ASN A 54 -8.86 -0.18 6.59
CA ASN A 54 -9.84 -0.50 5.55
C ASN A 54 -9.39 -0.21 4.10
N ILE A 55 -8.10 0.03 3.85
CA ILE A 55 -7.55 0.20 2.50
C ILE A 55 -6.44 -0.84 2.31
N ALA A 56 -6.72 -1.82 1.46
CA ALA A 56 -5.74 -2.81 1.06
C ALA A 56 -5.75 -3.00 -0.46
N LEU A 57 -4.56 -2.95 -1.05
CA LEU A 57 -4.32 -3.30 -2.44
C LEU A 57 -3.82 -4.74 -2.54
N LYS A 58 -3.95 -5.34 -3.70
CA LYS A 58 -3.46 -6.70 -3.96
C LYS A 58 -2.37 -6.66 -5.01
N TRP A 59 -1.27 -7.35 -4.75
CA TRP A 59 -0.13 -7.47 -5.65
C TRP A 59 0.01 -8.90 -6.13
N ASN A 60 0.21 -9.09 -7.43
CA ASN A 60 0.55 -10.40 -8.01
C ASN A 60 2.07 -10.52 -8.15
N LYS A 61 2.66 -11.48 -7.42
CA LYS A 61 4.11 -11.73 -7.38
C LYS A 61 4.67 -12.17 -8.73
N LYS A 62 3.91 -12.96 -9.50
CA LYS A 62 4.34 -13.52 -10.77
C LYS A 62 4.35 -12.47 -11.88
N SER A 63 3.29 -11.68 -11.98
CA SER A 63 3.15 -10.65 -13.03
C SER A 63 3.76 -9.30 -12.65
N ASN A 64 4.27 -9.15 -11.43
CA ASN A 64 4.80 -7.89 -10.89
C ASN A 64 3.81 -6.72 -11.10
N SER A 65 2.55 -6.93 -10.74
CA SER A 65 1.49 -5.97 -11.01
C SER A 65 0.41 -5.91 -9.94
N LEU A 66 -0.28 -4.78 -9.88
CA LEU A 66 -1.50 -4.63 -9.09
C LEU A 66 -2.62 -5.52 -9.65
N ILE A 67 -3.40 -6.13 -8.77
CA ILE A 67 -4.62 -6.86 -9.12
C ILE A 67 -5.78 -5.86 -9.11
N LYS A 68 -6.48 -5.76 -10.25
CA LYS A 68 -7.55 -4.80 -10.48
C LYS A 68 -8.92 -5.37 -10.11
N ASP A 69 -9.17 -5.54 -8.83
CA ASP A 69 -10.49 -5.96 -8.32
C ASP A 69 -11.44 -4.77 -8.07
N SER A 70 -12.63 -5.02 -7.54
CA SER A 70 -13.60 -3.97 -7.25
C SER A 70 -13.07 -2.92 -6.28
N ASN A 71 -12.29 -3.31 -5.28
CA ASN A 71 -11.70 -2.40 -4.31
C ASN A 71 -10.68 -1.47 -4.96
N TYR A 72 -9.80 -2.02 -5.83
CA TYR A 72 -8.85 -1.24 -6.62
C TYR A 72 -9.53 -0.04 -7.30
N TYR A 73 -10.67 -0.26 -7.95
CA TYR A 73 -11.41 0.79 -8.66
C TYR A 73 -12.21 1.69 -7.73
N ASN A 74 -12.76 1.17 -6.62
CA ASN A 74 -13.54 1.96 -5.67
C ASN A 74 -12.67 3.00 -4.96
N TYR A 75 -11.43 2.67 -4.63
CA TYR A 75 -10.49 3.60 -4.02
C TYR A 75 -10.18 4.82 -4.89
N LEU A 76 -10.24 4.70 -6.23
CA LEU A 76 -10.00 5.82 -7.15
C LEU A 76 -11.06 6.92 -7.07
N LYS A 77 -12.24 6.59 -6.54
CA LYS A 77 -13.39 7.51 -6.48
C LYS A 77 -13.38 8.38 -5.23
N ASN A 78 -12.58 8.06 -4.22
CA ASN A 78 -12.60 8.74 -2.93
C ASN A 78 -11.30 9.54 -2.71
N LYS A 79 -11.44 10.87 -2.58
CA LYS A 79 -10.30 11.77 -2.37
C LYS A 79 -9.52 11.49 -1.07
N ASN A 80 -10.22 11.16 0.02
CA ASN A 80 -9.56 10.83 1.28
C ASN A 80 -8.79 9.50 1.18
N THR A 81 -9.34 8.51 0.47
CA THR A 81 -8.61 7.28 0.16
C THR A 81 -7.35 7.54 -0.65
N LEU A 82 -7.44 8.37 -1.70
CA LEU A 82 -6.27 8.76 -2.49
C LEU A 82 -5.22 9.48 -1.65
N ARG A 83 -5.63 10.39 -0.74
CA ARG A 83 -4.73 11.05 0.21
C ARG A 83 -3.97 10.04 1.07
N LEU A 84 -4.68 9.08 1.67
CA LEU A 84 -4.07 8.04 2.51
C LEU A 84 -3.10 7.15 1.73
N ILE A 85 -3.42 6.84 0.46
CA ILE A 85 -2.51 6.11 -0.42
C ILE A 85 -1.25 6.95 -0.70
N THR A 86 -1.39 8.24 -0.99
CA THR A 86 -0.26 9.14 -1.21
C THR A 86 0.65 9.25 0.01
N GLU A 87 0.08 9.40 1.21
CA GLU A 87 0.83 9.43 2.47
C GLU A 87 1.62 8.13 2.69
N SER A 88 1.07 7.00 2.25
CA SER A 88 1.68 5.68 2.37
C SER A 88 2.90 5.46 1.47
N ILE A 89 3.18 6.34 0.51
CA ILE A 89 4.43 6.30 -0.30
C ILE A 89 5.67 6.32 0.61
N ALA A 90 5.60 7.03 1.74
CA ALA A 90 6.69 7.09 2.71
C ALA A 90 6.91 5.78 3.50
N SER A 91 6.03 4.77 3.36
CA SER A 91 6.15 3.52 4.09
C SER A 91 7.35 2.67 3.62
N THR A 92 8.13 2.18 4.58
CA THR A 92 9.28 1.27 4.40
C THR A 92 8.92 -0.20 4.66
N ALA A 93 7.67 -0.49 5.02
CA ALA A 93 7.24 -1.83 5.39
C ALA A 93 7.52 -2.82 4.25
N ASP A 94 8.26 -3.88 4.58
CA ASP A 94 8.75 -4.89 3.65
C ASP A 94 7.66 -5.93 3.36
N LEU A 95 7.48 -6.28 2.08
CA LEU A 95 6.50 -7.27 1.64
C LEU A 95 7.10 -8.65 1.34
N GLY A 96 8.43 -8.81 1.42
CA GLY A 96 9.13 -10.06 1.14
C GLY A 96 9.08 -10.50 -0.34
N VAL A 97 8.75 -9.58 -1.25
CA VAL A 97 8.56 -9.87 -2.68
C VAL A 97 9.69 -9.26 -3.50
N LEU A 98 10.36 -10.08 -4.30
CA LEU A 98 11.29 -9.59 -5.33
C LEU A 98 10.52 -9.04 -6.52
N VAL A 99 11.00 -7.93 -7.08
CA VAL A 99 10.38 -7.28 -8.24
C VAL A 99 11.41 -6.94 -9.31
N CYS A 100 11.00 -7.05 -10.56
CA CYS A 100 11.90 -6.98 -11.72
C CYS A 100 12.68 -5.65 -11.83
N SER A 101 12.12 -4.54 -11.38
CA SER A 101 12.71 -3.21 -11.51
C SER A 101 13.62 -2.79 -10.35
N LYS A 102 13.79 -3.65 -9.33
CA LYS A 102 14.57 -3.34 -8.12
C LYS A 102 15.77 -4.26 -8.06
N LYS A 103 16.99 -3.70 -8.20
CA LYS A 103 18.22 -4.52 -8.23
C LYS A 103 18.55 -5.13 -6.87
N LYS A 104 18.20 -4.44 -5.78
CA LYS A 104 18.50 -4.87 -4.42
C LYS A 104 17.28 -4.63 -3.53
N GLY A 105 16.86 -5.69 -2.84
CA GLY A 105 15.80 -5.62 -1.84
C GLY A 105 14.40 -5.95 -2.36
N HIS A 106 13.47 -5.99 -1.42
CA HIS A 106 12.09 -6.35 -1.68
C HIS A 106 11.21 -5.12 -1.98
N LEU A 107 10.05 -5.41 -2.57
CA LEU A 107 8.93 -4.50 -2.70
C LEU A 107 8.48 -4.02 -1.32
N LYS A 108 8.25 -2.72 -1.20
CA LYS A 108 7.71 -2.09 0.01
C LYS A 108 6.26 -1.67 -0.19
N VAL A 109 5.53 -1.45 0.90
CA VAL A 109 4.18 -0.87 0.86
C VAL A 109 4.16 0.45 0.09
N GLY A 110 5.14 1.33 0.31
CA GLY A 110 5.23 2.60 -0.39
C GLY A 110 5.45 2.49 -1.90
N ASP A 111 6.15 1.44 -2.36
CA ASP A 111 6.34 1.17 -3.79
C ASP A 111 4.99 0.87 -4.45
N VAL A 112 4.16 0.04 -3.80
CA VAL A 112 2.83 -0.33 -4.28
C VAL A 112 1.88 0.87 -4.30
N ALA A 113 1.93 1.72 -3.27
CA ALA A 113 1.15 2.95 -3.21
C ALA A 113 1.52 3.91 -4.36
N PHE A 114 2.82 4.10 -4.59
CA PHE A 114 3.32 4.92 -5.69
C PHE A 114 2.87 4.38 -7.05
N LEU A 115 3.06 3.08 -7.30
CA LEU A 115 2.69 2.44 -8.56
C LEU A 115 1.18 2.52 -8.82
N TYR A 116 0.36 2.38 -7.78
CA TYR A 116 -1.09 2.53 -7.89
C TYR A 116 -1.48 3.92 -8.38
N LEU A 117 -0.88 4.98 -7.81
CA LEU A 117 -1.17 6.35 -8.22
C LEU A 117 -0.66 6.63 -9.64
N LEU A 118 0.52 6.14 -9.98
CA LEU A 118 1.14 6.30 -11.30
C LEU A 118 0.34 5.59 -12.39
N GLU A 119 -0.02 4.31 -12.19
CA GLU A 119 -0.76 3.50 -13.16
C GLU A 119 -2.13 4.12 -13.47
N ASN A 120 -2.77 4.73 -12.47
CA ASN A 120 -4.06 5.41 -12.63
C ASN A 120 -3.93 6.89 -12.99
N ARG A 121 -2.74 7.33 -13.46
CA ARG A 121 -2.47 8.69 -13.95
C ARG A 121 -2.88 9.79 -12.98
N LYS A 122 -2.72 9.55 -11.67
CA LYS A 122 -3.02 10.54 -10.64
C LYS A 122 -1.98 11.66 -10.55
N PHE A 123 -0.83 11.46 -11.18
CA PHE A 123 0.17 12.48 -11.43
C PHE A 123 0.97 12.06 -12.68
N TYR A 124 1.72 12.99 -13.26
CA TYR A 124 2.67 12.69 -14.34
C TYR A 124 4.10 12.60 -13.79
N LEU A 125 4.75 11.45 -14.00
CA LEU A 125 6.05 11.12 -13.40
C LEU A 125 7.12 12.21 -13.62
N PHE A 126 7.35 12.59 -14.88
CA PHE A 126 8.35 13.61 -15.20
C PHE A 126 7.97 14.99 -14.67
N GLN A 127 6.70 15.38 -14.75
CA GLN A 127 6.26 16.69 -14.26
C GLN A 127 6.42 16.81 -12.74
N CYS A 128 6.15 15.72 -12.02
CA CYS A 128 6.22 15.66 -10.56
C CYS A 128 7.66 15.50 -10.04
N LEU A 129 8.42 14.52 -10.55
CA LEU A 129 9.74 14.21 -10.03
C LEU A 129 10.87 14.99 -10.71
N LYS A 130 10.63 15.53 -11.90
CA LYS A 130 11.63 16.16 -12.79
C LYS A 130 12.76 15.20 -13.19
N ILE A 131 12.45 13.91 -13.27
CA ILE A 131 13.38 12.83 -13.64
C ILE A 131 12.75 11.98 -14.72
N GLN A 132 13.54 11.61 -15.72
CA GLN A 132 13.15 10.72 -16.81
C GLN A 132 13.53 9.27 -16.45
N PHE A 133 12.55 8.38 -16.56
CA PHE A 133 12.72 6.93 -16.40
C PHE A 133 12.22 6.25 -17.68
N ASP A 134 13.07 6.20 -18.70
CA ASP A 134 12.74 5.79 -20.07
C ASP A 134 13.26 4.39 -20.43
N VAL A 135 14.08 3.79 -19.58
CA VAL A 135 14.60 2.43 -19.78
C VAL A 135 13.61 1.41 -19.22
N LEU A 136 13.00 0.62 -20.10
CA LEU A 136 12.19 -0.56 -19.75
C LEU A 136 12.99 -1.84 -20.04
N ASP A 137 12.94 -2.76 -19.08
CA ASP A 137 13.47 -4.11 -19.28
C ASP A 137 12.45 -4.98 -20.01
N LYS A 138 12.92 -5.92 -20.85
CA LYS A 138 12.06 -6.73 -21.76
C LYS A 138 10.88 -7.40 -21.04
N ASP A 139 11.09 -7.84 -19.80
CA ASP A 139 10.11 -8.57 -18.99
C ASP A 139 9.61 -7.76 -17.77
N CYS A 140 9.81 -6.43 -17.77
CA CYS A 140 9.41 -5.57 -16.65
C CYS A 140 8.61 -4.36 -17.13
N LYS A 141 7.37 -4.24 -16.64
CA LYS A 141 6.48 -3.10 -16.94
C LYS A 141 6.83 -1.83 -16.18
N ILE A 142 7.76 -1.92 -15.24
CA ILE A 142 8.17 -0.83 -14.37
C ILE A 142 9.53 -0.35 -14.85
N PRO A 143 9.72 0.96 -15.12
CA PRO A 143 11.00 1.49 -15.55
C PRO A 143 12.15 1.09 -14.61
N ARG A 144 13.29 0.77 -15.22
CA ARG A 144 14.50 0.42 -14.50
C ARG A 144 14.89 1.56 -13.55
N PHE A 145 15.36 1.21 -12.36
CA PHE A 145 15.76 2.14 -11.29
C PHE A 145 14.67 3.03 -10.70
N LEU A 146 13.43 3.00 -11.19
CA LEU A 146 12.33 3.80 -10.62
C LEU A 146 12.09 3.45 -9.15
N LEU A 147 11.92 2.16 -8.85
CA LEU A 147 11.70 1.72 -7.47
C LEU A 147 12.95 1.89 -6.60
N ASP A 148 14.15 1.73 -7.15
CA ASP A 148 15.40 2.01 -6.42
C ASP A 148 15.51 3.51 -6.04
N TYR A 149 15.09 4.41 -6.93
CA TYR A 149 15.05 5.85 -6.67
C TYR A 149 14.02 6.19 -5.58
N ILE A 150 12.82 5.61 -5.66
CA ILE A 150 11.77 5.81 -4.66
C ILE A 150 12.25 5.32 -3.29
N ASP A 151 12.85 4.12 -3.23
CA ASP A 151 13.31 3.52 -1.98
C ASP A 151 14.29 4.43 -1.21
N LYS A 152 15.18 5.11 -1.95
CA LYS A 152 16.16 6.07 -1.42
C LYS A 152 15.57 7.44 -1.06
N ASN A 153 14.47 7.84 -1.69
CA ASN A 153 13.95 9.22 -1.61
C ASN A 153 12.48 9.29 -1.16
N ARG A 154 11.94 8.23 -0.52
CA ARG A 154 10.48 8.02 -0.36
C ARG A 154 9.73 9.19 0.29
N HIS A 155 10.32 9.87 1.27
CA HIS A 155 9.69 11.02 1.92
C HIS A 155 9.55 12.20 0.95
N THR A 156 10.63 12.52 0.23
CA THR A 156 10.65 13.57 -0.79
C THR A 156 9.71 13.24 -1.95
N VAL A 157 9.72 11.98 -2.40
CA VAL A 157 8.81 11.50 -3.46
C VAL A 157 7.36 11.61 -3.02
N GLY A 158 7.01 11.15 -1.81
CA GLY A 158 5.64 11.25 -1.28
C GLY A 158 5.15 12.69 -1.21
N LYS A 159 5.99 13.62 -0.73
CA LYS A 159 5.67 15.05 -0.72
C LYS A 159 5.42 15.60 -2.13
N LYS A 160 6.35 15.37 -3.06
CA LYS A 160 6.22 15.84 -4.46
C LYS A 160 4.97 15.27 -5.13
N VAL A 161 4.68 13.99 -4.93
CA VAL A 161 3.48 13.36 -5.48
C VAL A 161 2.23 14.02 -4.91
N SER A 162 2.16 14.24 -3.60
CA SER A 162 1.04 14.94 -2.96
C SER A 162 0.77 16.33 -3.53
N GLU A 163 1.82 17.08 -3.87
CA GLU A 163 1.73 18.42 -4.47
C GLU A 163 1.31 18.38 -5.95
N CYS A 164 1.52 17.24 -6.63
CA CYS A 164 1.31 17.08 -8.07
C CYS A 164 0.08 16.22 -8.43
N MET A 165 -0.75 15.87 -7.43
CA MET A 165 -1.97 15.10 -7.65
C MET A 165 -2.97 15.88 -8.52
N ILE A 166 -3.60 15.18 -9.48
CA ILE A 166 -4.60 15.70 -10.43
C ILE A 166 -5.99 15.12 -10.13
#